data_AF-A0A2S6TLK9-F1
#
_entry.id   AF-A0A2S6TLK9-F1
#
_cell.length_a   1.000
_cell.length_b   1.000
_cell.length_c   1.000
_cell.angle_alpha   90.00
_cell.angle_beta   90.00
_cell.angle_gamma   90.00
#
_symmetry.space_group_name_H-M   'P 1'
#
loop_
_entity.id
_entity.type
_entity.pdbx_description
1 polymer ?
#
loop_
_entity_poly.entity_id
_entity_poly.type
_entity_poly.pdbx_seq_one_letter_code
_entity_poly.pdbx_strand_id
1 'polypeptide(L)' 'MDIVLAADQLKQFDEEGWLFFEDVFDGEEIATLNREARRIFAMDREEVFRETDGKTARTAFAAQN' A
#
# COMPACT_ATOMS: atom_id res chain seq x y z
N MET A 1 16.77 -8.41 -1.66
CA MET A 1 17.12 -7.67 -0.44
C MET A 1 16.79 -8.57 0.72
N ASP A 2 17.79 -9.10 1.41
CA ASP A 2 17.54 -9.90 2.60
C ASP A 2 17.30 -8.95 3.77
N ILE A 3 16.06 -8.89 4.25
CA ILE A 3 15.69 -8.08 5.40
C ILE A 3 15.87 -8.96 6.63
N VAL A 4 16.94 -8.71 7.39
CA VAL A 4 17.19 -9.35 8.68
C VAL A 4 16.89 -8.33 9.76
N LEU A 5 15.95 -8.65 10.65
CA LEU A 5 15.61 -7.80 11.79
C LEU A 5 16.73 -7.82 12.82
N ALA A 6 17.07 -6.65 13.36
CA ALA A 6 17.98 -6.56 14.48
C ALA A 6 17.32 -7.10 15.77
N ALA A 7 18.13 -7.51 16.74
CA ALA A 7 17.63 -8.17 17.96
C ALA A 7 16.71 -7.27 18.80
N ASP A 8 16.96 -5.97 18.79
CA ASP A 8 16.12 -4.95 19.41
C ASP A 8 14.78 -4.79 18.70
N GLN A 9 14.74 -4.82 17.37
CA GLN A 9 13.50 -4.83 16.60
C GLN A 9 12.68 -6.10 16.86
N LEU A 10 13.33 -7.28 16.93
CA LEU A 10 12.64 -8.51 17.30
C LEU A 10 12.00 -8.41 18.67
N LYS A 11 12.74 -7.88 19.66
CA LYS A 11 12.22 -7.65 21.01
C LYS A 11 11.05 -6.66 21.00
N GLN A 12 11.17 -5.54 20.29
CA GLN A 12 10.10 -4.55 20.18
C GLN A 12 8.84 -5.19 19.58
N PHE A 13 8.99 -5.96 18.51
CA PHE A 13 7.85 -6.63 17.88
C PHE A 13 7.18 -7.63 18.84
N ASP A 14 7.96 -8.39 19.60
CA ASP A 14 7.44 -9.33 20.60
C ASP A 14 6.68 -8.63 21.73
N GLU A 15 7.12 -7.43 22.15
CA GLU A 15 6.51 -6.67 23.25
C GLU A 15 5.34 -5.79 22.80
N GLU A 16 5.42 -5.19 21.61
CA GLU A 16 4.50 -4.15 21.14
C GLU A 16 3.59 -4.59 19.98
N GLY A 17 3.98 -5.64 19.24
CA GLY A 17 3.22 -6.17 18.10
C GLY A 17 3.32 -5.37 16.80
N TRP A 18 4.24 -4.41 16.69
CA TRP A 18 4.46 -3.62 15.48
C TRP A 18 5.94 -3.19 15.34
N LEU A 19 6.32 -2.82 14.11
CA LEU A 19 7.60 -2.19 13.78
C LEU A 19 7.36 -1.04 12.82
N PHE A 20 8.17 0.01 12.94
CA PHE A 20 8.18 1.13 12.01
C PHE A 20 9.49 1.13 11.23
N PHE A 21 9.36 1.12 9.90
CA PHE A 21 10.49 1.17 8.98
C PHE A 21 10.43 2.50 8.24
N GLU A 22 11.37 3.38 8.56
CA GLU A 22 11.56 4.65 7.86
C GLU A 22 12.23 4.42 6.51
N ASP A 23 11.98 5.33 5.57
CA ASP A 23 12.70 5.41 4.28
C ASP A 23 12.73 4.10 3.46
N VAL A 24 11.68 3.28 3.56
CA VAL A 24 11.53 2.04 2.76
C VAL A 24 11.42 2.35 1.26
N PHE A 25 10.90 3.54 0.93
CA PHE A 25 10.80 4.04 -0.43
C PHE A 25 11.39 5.44 -0.49
N ASP A 26 12.01 5.76 -1.62
CA ASP A 26 12.39 7.13 -1.93
C ASP A 26 11.19 7.96 -2.43
N GLY A 27 11.42 9.26 -2.63
CA GLY A 27 10.38 10.18 -3.09
C GLY A 27 9.85 9.88 -4.49
N GLU A 28 10.69 9.36 -5.40
CA GLU A 28 10.28 9.02 -6.77
C GLU A 28 9.45 7.74 -6.82
N GLU A 29 9.80 6.76 -6.00
CA GLU A 29 9.05 5.52 -5.81
C GLU A 29 7.66 5.83 -5.25
N ILE A 30 7.57 6.63 -4.18
CA ILE A 30 6.28 7.07 -3.60
C ILE A 30 5.47 7.87 -4.62
N ALA A 31 6.10 8.77 -5.39
CA ALA A 31 5.41 9.53 -6.42
C ALA A 31 4.82 8.61 -7.50
N THR A 32 5.55 7.55 -7.88
CA THR A 32 5.08 6.53 -8.81
C THR A 32 3.91 5.73 -8.26
N LEU A 33 4.00 5.22 -7.03
CA LEU A 33 2.92 4.48 -6.38
C LEU A 33 1.63 5.32 -6.30
N ASN A 34 1.74 6.58 -5.88
CA ASN A 34 0.59 7.48 -5.78
C ASN A 34 -0.07 7.77 -7.13
N ARG A 35 0.74 7.94 -8.19
CA ARG A 35 0.23 8.17 -9.55
C ARG A 35 -0.51 6.96 -10.06
N GLU A 36 0.07 5.76 -9.94
CA GLU A 36 -0.54 4.53 -10.45
C GLU A 36 -1.78 4.13 -9.65
N ALA A 37 -1.78 4.31 -8.31
CA ALA A 37 -2.97 4.12 -7.50
C ALA A 37 -4.15 4.94 -8.04
N ARG A 38 -3.97 6.26 -8.26
CA ARG A 38 -5.02 7.12 -8.84
C ARG A 38 -5.50 6.65 -10.20
N ARG A 39 -4.59 6.17 -11.06
CA ARG A 39 -4.94 5.64 -12.38
C ARG A 39 -5.80 4.39 -12.27
N ILE A 40 -5.46 3.45 -11.38
CA ILE A 40 -6.22 2.23 -11.13
C ILE A 40 -7.65 2.57 -10.68
N PHE A 41 -7.81 3.43 -9.68
CA PHE A 41 -9.14 3.84 -9.18
C PHE A 41 -9.99 4.59 -10.21
N ALA A 42 -9.36 5.19 -11.23
CA ALA A 42 -10.04 5.86 -12.33
C ALA A 42 -10.47 4.90 -13.46
N MET A 43 -10.00 3.64 -13.47
CA MET A 43 -10.37 2.68 -14.51
C MET A 43 -11.84 2.27 -14.38
N ASP A 44 -12.50 2.09 -15.52
CA ASP A 44 -13.85 1.52 -15.58
C ASP A 44 -13.74 -0.01 -15.68
N ARG A 45 -13.64 -0.65 -14.53
CA ARG A 45 -13.42 -2.09 -14.36
C ARG A 45 -14.26 -2.61 -13.22
N GLU A 46 -14.71 -3.87 -13.32
CA GLU A 46 -15.54 -4.52 -12.29
C GLU A 46 -14.83 -4.61 -10.94
N GLU A 47 -13.50 -4.70 -10.96
CA GLU A 47 -12.71 -4.80 -9.73
C GLU A 47 -12.59 -3.46 -8.97
N VAL A 48 -13.00 -2.34 -9.57
CA VAL A 48 -13.06 -1.01 -8.93
C VAL A 48 -14.46 -0.80 -8.38
N PHE A 49 -14.64 -1.12 -7.10
CA PHE A 49 -15.93 -1.04 -6.41
C PHE A 49 -16.24 0.42 -6.09
N ARG A 50 -17.41 0.87 -6.54
CA ARG A 50 -17.87 2.26 -6.39
C ARG A 50 -18.97 2.38 -5.35
N GLU A 51 -19.16 3.59 -4.83
CA GLU A 51 -20.32 3.95 -4.03
C GLU A 51 -21.61 3.85 -4.85
N THR A 52 -22.75 4.03 -4.18
CA THR A 52 -24.08 3.99 -4.80
C THR A 52 -24.29 5.01 -5.92
N ASP A 53 -23.46 6.06 -5.98
CA ASP A 53 -23.44 7.04 -7.08
C ASP A 53 -22.85 6.50 -8.40
N GLY A 54 -22.24 5.31 -8.36
CA GLY A 54 -21.60 4.67 -9.51
C GLY A 54 -20.36 5.39 -10.03
N LYS A 55 -19.83 6.39 -9.32
CA LYS A 55 -18.69 7.23 -9.74
C LYS A 55 -17.55 7.17 -8.75
N THR A 56 -17.85 7.31 -7.47
CA THR A 56 -16.83 7.43 -6.42
C THR A 56 -16.26 6.06 -6.10
N ALA A 57 -15.00 5.82 -6.43
CA ALA A 57 -14.35 4.55 -6.16
C ALA A 57 -13.97 4.42 -4.67
N ARG A 58 -14.26 3.25 -4.08
CA ARG A 58 -14.00 2.93 -2.66
C ARG A 58 -12.78 2.05 -2.47
N THR A 59 -12.71 1.00 -3.27
CA THR A 59 -11.67 -0.02 -3.19
C THR A 59 -11.46 -0.65 -4.57
N ALA A 60 -10.22 -1.01 -4.88
CA ALA A 60 -9.88 -1.75 -6.07
C ALA A 60 -9.32 -3.12 -5.65
N PHE A 61 -9.98 -4.19 -6.06
CA PHE A 61 -9.52 -5.56 -5.81
C PHE A 61 -8.64 -6.07 -6.94
N ALA A 62 -7.75 -7.02 -6.63
CA ALA A 62 -6.91 -7.69 -7.63
C ALA A 62 -6.17 -6.74 -8.59
N ALA A 63 -5.83 -5.54 -8.11
CA ALA A 63 -5.19 -4.48 -8.88
C ALA A 63 -3.74 -4.79 -9.28
N GLN A 64 -3.17 -5.86 -8.74
CA GLN A 64 -1.82 -6.36 -8.97
C GLN A 64 -1.70 -7.45 -10.04
N ASN A 65 -2.83 -7.91 -10.62
CA ASN A 65 -2.86 -9.03 -11.57
C ASN A 65 -2.30 -8.69 -12.95
#